data_AF-A0A7W0S563-F1
#
_entry.id   AF-A0A7W0S563-F1
#
_cell.length_a   1.000
_cell.length_b   1.000
_cell.length_c   1.000
_cell.angle_alpha   90.00
_cell.angle_beta   90.00
_cell.angle_gamma   90.00
#
_symmetry.space_group_name_H-M   'P 1'
#
loop_
_entity.id
_entity.type
_entity.pdbx_description
1 polymer ?
#
loop_
_entity_poly.entity_id
_entity_poly.type
_entity_poly.pdbx_seq_one_letter_code
_entity_poly.pdbx_strand_id
1 'polypeptide(L)'
;MAAAVGRFDKDRPERAFSRLGPLARRAGGNPSVRFHLGLLLLWIGEGGKARRQLVAARAVGRRSALGREAARYLRELDRASAP
;
A
#
# COMPACT_ATOMS: atom_id res chain seq x y z
N MET A 1 14.20 -2.87 10.25
CA MET A 1 13.00 -2.94 11.12
C MET A 1 12.07 -1.78 10.80
N ALA A 2 10.78 -2.04 10.72
CA ALA A 2 9.73 -1.15 10.23
C ALA A 2 9.35 -0.02 11.22
N ALA A 3 10.32 0.79 11.65
CA ALA A 3 10.05 1.94 12.53
C ALA A 3 9.19 3.03 11.87
N ALA A 4 9.05 3.01 10.54
CA ALA A 4 8.22 3.95 9.79
C ALA A 4 6.73 3.55 9.74
N VAL A 5 6.38 2.28 9.92
CA VAL A 5 4.98 1.82 9.87
C VAL A 5 4.27 2.05 11.22
N GLY A 6 4.99 1.95 12.34
CA GLY A 6 4.44 2.22 13.68
C GLY A 6 4.16 3.69 13.99
N ARG A 7 4.62 4.63 13.15
CA ARG A 7 4.34 6.07 13.27
C ARG A 7 3.28 6.55 12.28
N PHE A 8 2.43 5.64 11.83
CA PHE A 8 1.27 5.97 11.02
C PHE A 8 0.21 6.61 11.93
N ASP A 9 0.30 7.94 12.04
CA ASP A 9 -0.68 8.76 12.73
C ASP A 9 -1.95 8.83 11.89
N LYS A 10 -3.00 8.13 12.32
CA LYS A 10 -4.30 8.11 11.64
C LYS A 10 -4.92 9.50 11.58
N ASP A 11 -4.54 10.40 12.48
CA ASP A 11 -5.12 11.75 12.54
C ASP A 11 -4.43 12.72 11.57
N ARG A 12 -3.25 12.35 11.04
CA ARG A 12 -2.43 13.18 10.13
C ARG A 12 -1.73 12.37 9.03
N PRO A 13 -2.50 11.74 8.12
CA PRO A 13 -1.96 10.90 7.05
C PRO A 13 -0.92 11.63 6.18
N GLU A 14 -1.10 12.94 5.94
CA GLU A 14 -0.23 13.80 5.13
C GLU A 14 1.22 13.87 5.62
N ARG A 15 1.46 13.82 6.95
CA ARG A 15 2.83 13.82 7.50
C ARG A 15 3.54 12.49 7.26
N ALA A 16 2.80 11.39 7.27
CA ALA A 16 3.32 10.08 6.88
C ALA A 16 3.66 10.08 5.37
N PHE A 17 2.82 10.69 4.52
CA PHE A 17 3.07 10.85 3.08
C PHE A 17 4.35 11.66 2.78
N SER A 18 4.59 12.79 3.44
CA SER A 18 5.79 13.62 3.18
C SER A 18 7.09 12.88 3.52
N ARG A 19 7.08 12.01 4.53
CA ARG A 19 8.22 11.14 4.87
C ARG A 19 8.34 9.93 3.93
N LEU A 20 7.23 9.44 3.40
CA LEU A 20 7.19 8.35 2.42
C LEU A 20 7.58 8.81 1.01
N GLY A 21 7.33 10.05 0.59
CA GLY A 21 7.57 10.53 -0.78
C GLY A 21 9.02 10.36 -1.29
N PRO A 22 10.05 10.74 -0.52
CA PRO A 22 11.45 10.50 -0.88
C PRO A 22 11.84 9.01 -0.80
N LEU A 23 11.29 8.28 0.18
CA LEU A 23 11.52 6.84 0.34
C LEU A 23 10.87 6.02 -0.79
N ALA A 24 9.67 6.37 -1.24
CA ALA A 24 8.96 5.72 -2.33
C ALA A 24 9.67 5.95 -3.68
N ARG A 25 10.24 7.15 -3.89
CA ARG A 25 11.07 7.45 -5.06
C ARG A 25 12.39 6.68 -5.07
N ARG A 26 13.08 6.54 -3.94
CA ARG A 26 14.34 5.77 -3.85
C ARG A 26 14.14 4.27 -3.77
N ALA A 27 13.05 3.81 -3.15
CA ALA A 27 12.75 2.40 -2.95
C ALA A 27 11.95 1.81 -4.12
N GLY A 28 12.23 2.23 -5.36
CA GLY A 28 11.60 1.71 -6.59
C GLY A 28 11.79 0.19 -6.71
N GLY A 29 11.03 -0.59 -5.95
CA GLY A 29 11.30 -2.01 -5.72
C GLY A 29 10.96 -2.54 -4.32
N ASN A 30 10.54 -1.71 -3.34
CA ASN A 30 10.15 -2.22 -2.04
C ASN A 30 8.64 -2.52 -2.00
N PRO A 31 8.23 -3.79 -1.80
CA PRO A 31 6.81 -4.17 -1.75
C PRO A 31 6.10 -3.60 -0.52
N SER A 32 6.82 -3.31 0.57
CA SER A 32 6.24 -2.72 1.79
C SER A 32 5.72 -1.31 1.57
N VAL A 33 6.50 -0.46 0.89
CA VAL A 33 6.08 0.94 0.63
C VAL A 33 4.80 0.96 -0.21
N ARG A 34 4.77 0.16 -1.28
CA ARG A 34 3.61 0.06 -2.18
C ARG A 34 2.38 -0.52 -1.48
N PHE A 35 2.56 -1.53 -0.63
CA PHE A 35 1.45 -2.12 0.12
C PHE A 35 0.81 -1.13 1.09
N HIS A 36 1.60 -0.47 1.94
CA HIS A 36 1.07 0.48 2.94
C HIS A 36 0.46 1.71 2.28
N LEU A 37 1.03 2.18 1.16
CA LEU A 37 0.41 3.25 0.37
C LEU A 37 -0.95 2.83 -0.20
N GLY A 38 -1.08 1.58 -0.66
CA GLY A 38 -2.35 1.00 -1.08
C GLY A 38 -3.40 1.00 0.03
N LEU A 39 -3.04 0.56 1.24
CA LEU A 39 -3.95 0.55 2.39
C LEU A 39 -4.43 1.95 2.79
N LEU A 40 -3.51 2.92 2.81
CA LEU A 40 -3.83 4.31 3.10
C LEU A 40 -4.80 4.91 2.08
N LEU A 41 -4.57 4.63 0.79
CA LEU A 41 -5.47 5.06 -0.28
C LEU A 41 -6.87 4.43 -0.15
N LEU A 42 -6.98 3.16 0.29
CA LEU A 42 -8.28 2.56 0.60
C LEU A 42 -8.97 3.30 1.74
N TRP A 43 -8.23 3.62 2.80
CA TRP A 43 -8.76 4.28 3.98
C TRP A 43 -9.33 5.68 3.68
N ILE A 44 -8.73 6.42 2.74
CA ILE A 44 -9.23 7.74 2.31
C ILE A 44 -10.22 7.68 1.11
N GLY A 45 -10.72 6.50 0.76
CA GLY A 45 -11.72 6.33 -0.32
C GLY A 45 -11.17 6.35 -1.75
N GLU A 46 -9.86 6.38 -1.93
CA GLU A 46 -9.19 6.46 -3.23
C GLU A 46 -8.95 5.06 -3.84
N GLY A 47 -10.03 4.27 -3.98
CA GLY A 47 -10.00 2.84 -4.33
C GLY A 47 -9.24 2.51 -5.62
N GLY A 48 -9.41 3.31 -6.68
CA GLY A 48 -8.69 3.12 -7.94
C GLY A 48 -7.18 3.32 -7.81
N LYS A 49 -6.74 4.32 -7.04
CA LYS A 49 -5.31 4.57 -6.75
C LYS A 49 -4.76 3.46 -5.86
N ALA A 50 -5.52 3.03 -4.86
CA ALA A 50 -5.15 1.93 -3.98
C ALA A 50 -4.88 0.63 -4.74
N ARG A 51 -5.80 0.25 -5.65
CA ARG A 51 -5.66 -0.96 -6.47
C ARG A 51 -4.35 -0.98 -7.24
N ARG A 52 -3.96 0.15 -7.86
CA ARG A 52 -2.68 0.27 -8.59
C ARG A 52 -1.47 -0.01 -7.69
N GLN A 53 -1.47 0.53 -6.47
CA GLN A 53 -0.39 0.32 -5.52
C GLN A 53 -0.32 -1.13 -5.02
N LEU A 54 -1.47 -1.76 -4.76
CA LEU A 54 -1.53 -3.16 -4.36
C LEU A 54 -1.08 -4.11 -5.48
N VAL A 55 -1.44 -3.83 -6.74
CA VAL A 55 -0.91 -4.57 -7.90
C VAL A 55 0.62 -4.47 -7.96
N ALA A 56 1.16 -3.26 -7.82
CA ALA A 56 2.59 -3.05 -7.84
C ALA A 56 3.30 -3.73 -6.64
N ALA A 57 2.69 -3.72 -5.45
CA ALA A 57 3.20 -4.42 -4.28
C ALA A 57 3.26 -5.95 -4.50
N ARG A 58 2.21 -6.53 -5.09
CA ARG A 58 2.17 -7.95 -5.47
C ARG A 58 3.24 -8.29 -6.50
N ALA A 59 3.39 -7.46 -7.55
CA ALA A 59 4.35 -7.72 -8.62
C ALA A 59 5.78 -7.76 -8.11
N VAL A 60 6.12 -6.79 -7.26
CA VAL A 60 7.46 -6.60 -6.70
C VAL A 60 7.76 -7.59 -5.57
N GLY A 61 6.75 -7.95 -4.78
CA GLY A 61 6.90 -8.80 -3.60
C GLY A 61 6.27 -10.17 -3.73
N ARG A 62 6.19 -10.78 -4.92
CA ARG A 62 5.36 -11.97 -5.20
C ARG A 62 5.52 -13.12 -4.20
N ARG A 63 6.74 -13.37 -3.69
CA ARG A 63 7.04 -14.41 -2.69
C ARG A 63 7.10 -13.89 -1.24
N SER A 64 7.01 -12.58 -1.05
CA SER A 64 6.98 -11.95 0.28
C SER A 64 5.60 -12.05 0.94
N ALA A 65 5.55 -11.97 2.27
CA ALA A 65 4.29 -11.89 3.00
C ALA A 65 3.41 -10.72 2.51
N LEU A 66 3.99 -9.54 2.29
CA LEU A 66 3.25 -8.35 1.87
C LEU A 66 2.71 -8.46 0.43
N GLY A 67 3.40 -9.15 -0.47
CA GLY A 67 2.87 -9.41 -1.81
C GLY A 67 1.72 -10.41 -1.82
N ARG A 68 1.73 -11.41 -0.92
CA ARG A 68 0.58 -12.30 -0.70
C ARG A 68 -0.60 -11.57 -0.11
N GLU A 69 -0.34 -10.70 0.86
CA GLU A 69 -1.38 -9.87 1.48
C GLU A 69 -1.99 -8.90 0.46
N ALA A 70 -1.17 -8.25 -0.37
CA ALA A 70 -1.65 -7.42 -1.48
C ALA A 70 -2.56 -8.21 -2.43
N ALA A 71 -2.22 -9.47 -2.74
CA ALA A 71 -3.08 -10.33 -3.55
C ALA A 71 -4.41 -10.66 -2.87
N ARG A 72 -4.44 -10.78 -1.53
CA ARG A 72 -5.67 -10.97 -0.77
C ARG A 72 -6.58 -9.74 -0.87
N TYR A 73 -6.04 -8.55 -0.60
CA TYR A 73 -6.81 -7.30 -0.72
C TYR A 73 -7.36 -7.09 -2.13
N LEU A 74 -6.58 -7.39 -3.17
CA LEU A 74 -7.07 -7.29 -4.56
C LEU A 74 -8.27 -8.20 -4.81
N ARG A 75 -8.28 -9.42 -4.28
CA ARG A 75 -9.45 -10.31 -4.42
C ARG A 75 -10.68 -9.78 -3.71
N GLU A 76 -10.53 -9.21 -2.51
CA GLU A 76 -11.66 -8.62 -1.80
C GLU A 76 -12.21 -7.39 -2.52
N LEU A 77 -11.33 -6.56 -3.11
CA LEU A 77 -11.76 -5.43 -3.93
C LEU A 77 -12.53 -5.89 -5.17
N ASP A 78 -12.08 -6.97 -5.82
CA ASP A 78 -12.76 -7.53 -6.99
C ASP A 78 -14.15 -8.09 -6.63
N ARG A 79 -14.28 -8.74 -5.46
CA ARG A 79 -15.58 -9.19 -4.93
C ARG A 79 -16.52 -8.04 -4.60
N ALA A 80 -16.00 -7.00 -3.94
CA ALA A 80 -16.79 -5.82 -3.57
C ALA A 80 -17.23 -4.99 -4.78
N SER A 81 -16.57 -5.15 -5.93
CA SER A 81 -16.91 -4.47 -7.19
C SER A 81 -17.72 -5.36 -8.14
N ALA A 82 -18.07 -6.58 -7.74
CA ALA A 82 -18.94 -7.46 -8.50
C ALA A 82 -20.39 -6.93 -8.44
N PRO A 83 -21.13 -6.96 -9.55
CA PRO A 83 -22.51 -6.46 -9.64
C PRO A 83 -23.50 -7.28 -8.80
#